data_AF-A0A7W3J103-F1
#
_entry.id   AF-A0A7W3J103-F1
#
_cell.length_a   1.000
_cell.length_b   1.000
_cell.length_c   1.000
_cell.angle_alpha   90.00
_cell.angle_beta   90.00
_cell.angle_gamma   90.00
#
_symmetry.space_group_name_H-M   'P 1'
#
loop_
_entity.id
_entity.type
_entity.pdbx_description
1 polymer ?
#
loop_
_entity_poly.entity_id
_entity_poly.type
_entity_poly.pdbx_seq_one_letter_code
_entity_poly.pdbx_strand_id
1 'polypeptide(L)'
;MTDRLTALLHEEAEHLAVPPPHAAQVIARGRRLHHRHQAVTGIAAVAVVATLGVVAGLLGGMHPDRAAEPAGTTDEHGAMFTLGTTVFYDGGTEHVAIDDKAVKSSYYTSAGLLVRHGNNNASDGGGPQRFSLVTPSGTVRHVSVVTEESVPGVDPAQPYLAYTEVTDGTVEVVVHDVAMDKEVARVAMPGDFTWGGWSGPPVALSGDTVYVGSDGVTRTVDWRTGKVGTTDVVTGGYPVVQGGRTVGRDGDNAVVLDVATGKTLLAIPVGQYGYAKLSPDGRFATVDAKDGKSFTVYGVDSDTTATFDGYSFGYGWTPGDDLFTVSKHHVVTCSATSGDCVTGDQVIPSEGGGVAPDDLRLANQTYES
;
A
#
# COMPACT_ATOMS: atom_id res chain seq x y z
N MET A 1 -14.48 -18.61 -40.91
CA MET A 1 -15.00 -17.29 -41.34
C MET A 1 -14.42 -16.14 -40.49
N THR A 2 -13.87 -16.44 -39.32
CA THR A 2 -13.17 -15.54 -38.38
C THR A 2 -11.82 -15.04 -38.86
N ASP A 3 -11.03 -15.87 -39.57
CA ASP A 3 -9.66 -15.50 -39.97
C ASP A 3 -9.59 -14.32 -40.95
N ARG A 4 -10.67 -14.10 -41.72
CA ARG A 4 -10.76 -13.01 -42.69
C ARG A 4 -11.09 -11.66 -42.05
N LEU A 5 -11.73 -11.67 -40.88
CA LEU A 5 -12.03 -10.47 -40.08
C LEU A 5 -10.82 -10.01 -39.28
N THR A 6 -10.06 -10.96 -38.73
CA THR A 6 -8.82 -10.64 -37.99
C THR A 6 -7.76 -10.03 -38.90
N ALA A 7 -7.62 -10.53 -40.13
CA ALA A 7 -6.67 -9.97 -41.11
C ALA A 7 -7.02 -8.53 -41.51
N LEU A 8 -8.31 -8.22 -41.72
CA LEU A 8 -8.77 -6.87 -42.07
C LEU A 8 -8.60 -5.86 -40.93
N LEU A 9 -8.73 -6.29 -39.67
CA LEU A 9 -8.52 -5.42 -38.51
C LEU A 9 -7.04 -5.13 -38.25
N HIS A 10 -6.14 -6.05 -38.59
CA HIS A 10 -4.70 -5.82 -38.47
C HIS A 10 -4.19 -4.89 -39.58
N GLU A 11 -4.71 -5.05 -40.79
CA GLU A 11 -4.33 -4.23 -41.95
C GLU A 11 -4.79 -2.76 -41.80
N GLU A 12 -5.94 -2.50 -41.17
CA GLU A 12 -6.39 -1.13 -40.87
C GLU A 12 -5.64 -0.47 -39.71
N ALA A 13 -5.17 -1.24 -38.73
CA ALA A 13 -4.40 -0.72 -37.61
C ALA A 13 -3.01 -0.21 -38.04
N GLU A 14 -2.42 -0.81 -39.07
CA GLU A 14 -1.11 -0.38 -39.62
C GLU A 14 -1.20 0.92 -40.45
N HIS A 15 -2.39 1.33 -40.88
CA HIS A 15 -2.61 2.56 -41.66
C HIS A 15 -3.01 3.79 -40.82
N LEU A 16 -3.22 3.64 -39.51
CA LEU A 16 -3.45 4.75 -38.60
C LEU A 16 -2.13 5.45 -38.24
N ALA A 17 -1.83 6.52 -38.97
CA ALA A 17 -0.75 7.44 -38.62
C ALA A 17 -1.07 8.18 -37.31
N VAL A 18 -0.67 7.60 -36.19
CA VAL A 18 -0.76 8.23 -34.86
C VAL A 18 0.35 9.28 -34.77
N PRO A 19 0.02 10.59 -34.71
CA PRO A 19 1.06 11.61 -34.60
C PRO A 19 1.72 11.51 -33.23
N PRO A 20 3.07 11.55 -33.15
CA PRO A 20 3.76 11.50 -31.87
C PRO A 20 3.38 12.74 -31.03
N PRO A 21 3.21 12.60 -29.71
CA PRO A 21 2.82 13.70 -28.86
C PRO A 21 3.87 14.82 -28.94
N HIS A 22 3.42 16.07 -29.09
CA HIS A 22 4.29 17.23 -29.20
C HIS A 22 5.07 17.46 -27.89
N ALA A 23 6.30 16.95 -27.82
CA ALA A 23 7.19 17.04 -26.66
C ALA A 23 7.35 18.48 -26.11
N ALA A 24 7.22 19.50 -26.96
CA ALA A 24 7.28 20.90 -26.55
C ALA A 24 6.13 21.31 -25.60
N GLN A 25 4.94 20.73 -25.73
CA GLN A 25 3.80 21.03 -24.84
C GLN A 25 3.96 20.37 -23.46
N VAL A 26 4.56 19.18 -23.42
CA VAL A 26 4.88 18.46 -22.17
C VAL A 26 5.97 19.23 -21.40
N ILE A 27 7.03 19.67 -22.08
CA ILE A 27 8.13 20.44 -21.47
C ILE A 27 7.66 21.84 -21.01
N ALA A 28 6.78 22.50 -21.76
CA ALA A 28 6.23 23.80 -21.38
C ALA A 28 5.33 23.72 -20.13
N ARG A 29 4.62 22.61 -19.94
CA ARG A 29 3.80 22.36 -18.74
C ARG A 29 4.67 22.15 -17.51
N GLY A 30 5.78 21.42 -17.63
CA GLY A 30 6.76 21.25 -16.55
C GLY A 30 7.44 22.57 -16.13
N ARG A 31 7.82 23.42 -17.08
CA ARG A 31 8.46 24.72 -16.77
C ARG A 31 7.51 25.72 -16.09
N ARG A 32 6.21 25.69 -16.40
CA ARG A 32 5.21 26.57 -15.74
C ARG A 32 4.96 26.22 -14.28
N LEU A 33 5.03 24.93 -13.92
CA LEU A 33 4.92 24.50 -12.53
C LEU A 33 6.15 24.95 -11.72
N HIS A 34 7.34 24.85 -12.30
CA HIS A 34 8.58 25.25 -11.64
C HIS A 34 8.66 26.76 -11.35
N HIS A 35 8.21 27.62 -12.28
CA HIS A 35 8.23 29.08 -12.06
C HIS A 35 7.21 29.58 -11.04
N ARG A 36 6.14 28.82 -10.76
CA ARG A 36 5.09 29.23 -9.81
C ARG A 36 5.55 29.10 -8.36
N HIS A 37 6.50 28.22 -8.06
CA HIS A 37 7.07 28.06 -6.72
C HIS A 37 8.13 29.11 -6.36
N GLN A 38 8.75 29.77 -7.34
CA GLN A 38 9.77 30.81 -7.07
C GLN A 38 9.18 32.20 -6.79
N ALA A 39 7.86 32.38 -6.90
CA ALA A 39 7.21 33.70 -6.81
C ALA A 39 6.63 34.07 -5.44
N VAL A 40 6.81 33.26 -4.38
CA VAL A 40 6.19 33.50 -3.05
C VAL A 40 7.20 33.93 -1.97
N THR A 41 8.49 34.07 -2.27
CA THR A 41 9.46 34.60 -1.30
C THR A 41 9.43 36.13 -1.23
N GLY A 42 8.64 36.67 -0.29
CA GLY A 42 8.53 38.11 -0.04
C GLY A 42 8.20 38.50 1.41
N ILE A 43 9.26 38.75 2.19
CA ILE A 43 9.39 39.70 3.33
C ILE A 43 8.59 39.44 4.62
N ALA A 44 9.29 39.01 5.68
CA ALA A 44 9.33 39.72 6.98
C ALA A 44 10.50 39.19 7.85
N ALA A 45 11.15 40.10 8.56
CA ALA A 45 12.48 39.98 9.14
C ALA A 45 12.50 39.93 10.68
N VAL A 46 13.46 39.16 11.23
CA VAL A 46 14.29 39.37 12.44
C VAL A 46 13.61 39.49 13.82
N ALA A 47 13.94 38.54 14.71
CA ALA A 47 14.67 38.81 15.97
C ALA A 47 15.24 37.53 16.61
N VAL A 48 16.53 37.58 16.95
CA VAL A 48 17.37 36.57 17.60
C VAL A 48 17.24 36.68 19.12
N VAL A 49 17.13 35.55 19.85
CA VAL A 49 17.77 35.38 21.17
C VAL A 49 18.21 33.93 21.36
N ALA A 50 19.51 33.77 21.57
CA ALA A 50 20.15 32.52 21.98
C ALA A 50 19.94 32.27 23.47
N THR A 51 19.60 31.03 23.85
CA THR A 51 19.89 30.49 25.18
C THR A 51 20.42 29.08 25.06
N LEU A 52 21.74 28.96 25.21
CA LEU A 52 22.42 27.76 25.68
C LEU A 52 21.93 27.48 27.11
N GLY A 53 21.39 26.29 27.35
CA GLY A 53 20.91 25.87 28.66
C GLY A 53 20.97 24.36 28.83
N VAL A 54 22.13 23.88 29.26
CA VAL A 54 22.30 22.54 29.83
C VAL A 54 21.40 22.42 31.05
N VAL A 55 20.47 21.45 31.06
CA VAL A 55 19.87 20.93 32.30
C VAL A 55 19.89 19.41 32.24
N ALA A 56 20.84 18.85 32.97
CA ALA A 56 20.80 17.47 33.42
C ALA A 56 19.85 17.36 34.61
N GLY A 57 18.90 16.41 34.50
CA GLY A 57 18.31 15.64 35.60
C GLY A 57 17.45 16.37 36.64
N LEU A 58 16.14 16.08 36.62
CA LEU A 58 15.37 15.82 37.84
C LEU A 58 14.19 14.89 37.53
N LEU A 59 14.12 13.82 38.33
CA LEU A 59 13.19 12.70 38.31
C LEU A 59 11.74 13.10 38.58
N GLY A 60 10.79 12.34 38.02
CA GLY A 60 9.48 12.16 38.65
C GLY A 60 8.30 12.09 37.69
N GLY A 61 7.93 10.87 37.28
CA GLY A 61 6.63 10.62 36.65
C GLY A 61 6.67 9.63 35.48
N MET A 62 7.20 8.42 35.70
CA MET A 62 6.84 7.27 34.87
C MET A 62 5.32 7.08 34.97
N HIS A 63 4.58 7.67 34.04
CA HIS A 63 3.30 7.10 33.66
C HIS A 63 3.66 5.79 32.96
N PRO A 64 3.13 4.64 33.41
CA PRO A 64 3.29 3.43 32.64
C PRO A 64 2.73 3.74 31.25
N ASP A 65 3.55 3.51 30.23
CA ASP A 65 3.09 3.34 28.87
C ASP A 65 1.83 2.49 28.96
N ARG A 66 0.68 3.08 28.66
CA ARG A 66 -0.48 2.29 28.31
C ARG A 66 -0.05 1.55 27.05
N ALA A 67 0.40 0.32 27.25
CA ALA A 67 0.42 -0.66 26.18
C ALA A 67 -0.91 -0.51 25.47
N ALA A 68 -0.85 -0.20 24.17
CA ALA A 68 -2.03 -0.20 23.33
C ALA A 68 -2.75 -1.53 23.62
N GLU A 69 -4.02 -1.46 24.02
CA GLU A 69 -4.82 -2.66 24.17
C GLU A 69 -4.73 -3.43 22.85
N PRO A 70 -4.52 -4.76 22.86
CA PRO A 70 -4.51 -5.53 21.65
C PRO A 70 -5.83 -5.25 20.94
N ALA A 71 -5.75 -4.67 19.75
CA ALA A 71 -6.95 -4.44 18.98
C ALA A 71 -7.55 -5.81 18.62
N GLY A 72 -8.89 -5.88 18.56
CA GLY A 72 -9.60 -7.11 18.23
C GLY A 72 -9.09 -7.70 16.93
N THR A 73 -9.05 -9.03 16.84
CA THR A 73 -8.63 -9.74 15.62
C THR A 73 -9.57 -9.33 14.49
N THR A 74 -9.01 -8.66 13.47
CA THR A 74 -9.74 -8.31 12.25
C THR A 74 -10.23 -9.54 11.48
N ASP A 75 -9.72 -10.73 11.82
CA ASP A 75 -10.02 -12.04 11.24
C ASP A 75 -11.52 -12.36 11.21
N GLU A 76 -12.30 -11.82 12.15
CA GLU A 76 -13.74 -12.09 12.24
C GLU A 76 -14.57 -11.39 11.16
N HIS A 77 -14.01 -10.40 10.45
CA HIS A 77 -14.76 -9.57 9.50
C HIS A 77 -14.63 -9.98 8.03
N GLY A 78 -14.00 -11.11 7.75
CA GLY A 78 -13.95 -11.70 6.39
C GLY A 78 -13.45 -10.74 5.31
N ALA A 79 -14.01 -10.82 4.11
CA ALA A 79 -13.62 -9.99 2.97
C ALA A 79 -14.01 -8.52 3.14
N MET A 80 -13.08 -7.63 2.79
CA MET A 80 -13.30 -6.18 2.75
C MET A 80 -12.87 -5.60 1.40
N PHE A 81 -13.70 -4.78 0.80
CA PHE A 81 -13.44 -4.15 -0.50
C PHE A 81 -14.24 -2.85 -0.63
N THR A 82 -13.96 -2.08 -1.67
CA THR A 82 -14.76 -0.89 -1.99
C THR A 82 -15.36 -0.97 -3.39
N LEU A 83 -16.56 -0.44 -3.54
CA LEU A 83 -17.17 -0.12 -4.83
C LEU A 83 -17.47 1.38 -4.84
N GLY A 84 -16.76 2.11 -5.71
CA GLY A 84 -16.81 3.57 -5.70
C GLY A 84 -16.32 4.13 -4.36
N THR A 85 -17.19 4.81 -3.63
CA THR A 85 -16.90 5.36 -2.29
C THR A 85 -17.49 4.54 -1.15
N THR A 86 -18.12 3.40 -1.45
CA THR A 86 -18.72 2.52 -0.44
C THR A 86 -17.74 1.43 -0.06
N VAL A 87 -17.48 1.27 1.24
CA VAL A 87 -16.72 0.18 1.83
C VAL A 87 -17.69 -0.93 2.19
N PHE A 88 -17.42 -2.14 1.70
CA PHE A 88 -18.09 -3.37 2.08
C PHE A 88 -17.18 -4.14 3.04
N TYR A 89 -17.75 -4.62 4.15
CA TYR A 89 -17.05 -5.36 5.20
C TYR A 89 -17.92 -6.51 5.72
N ASP A 90 -17.37 -7.32 6.63
CA ASP A 90 -18.03 -8.52 7.16
C ASP A 90 -18.40 -9.54 6.05
N GLY A 91 -17.47 -9.77 5.12
CA GLY A 91 -17.74 -10.61 3.95
C GLY A 91 -18.74 -9.99 2.95
N GLY A 92 -18.96 -8.68 3.02
CA GLY A 92 -19.84 -7.92 2.13
C GLY A 92 -21.30 -7.84 2.59
N THR A 93 -21.62 -8.28 3.80
CA THR A 93 -22.96 -8.17 4.41
C THR A 93 -23.26 -6.75 4.86
N GLU A 94 -22.24 -6.06 5.37
CA GLU A 94 -22.33 -4.70 5.89
C GLU A 94 -21.59 -3.72 4.99
N HIS A 95 -22.04 -2.46 5.00
CA HIS A 95 -21.41 -1.43 4.18
C HIS A 95 -21.54 -0.02 4.77
N VAL A 96 -20.59 0.83 4.44
CA VAL A 96 -20.57 2.24 4.85
C VAL A 96 -19.96 3.14 3.78
N ALA A 97 -20.46 4.36 3.66
CA ALA A 97 -19.96 5.33 2.69
C ALA A 97 -18.78 6.13 3.25
N ILE A 98 -17.78 6.40 2.40
CA ILE A 98 -16.74 7.38 2.63
C ILE A 98 -17.17 8.72 2.04
N ASP A 99 -17.19 9.76 2.88
CA ASP A 99 -17.57 11.12 2.48
C ASP A 99 -16.41 11.83 1.74
N ASP A 100 -16.14 11.38 0.51
CA ASP A 100 -15.22 12.02 -0.43
C ASP A 100 -15.59 11.66 -1.87
N LYS A 101 -14.81 12.10 -2.85
CA LYS A 101 -15.09 11.88 -4.27
C LYS A 101 -14.73 10.48 -4.75
N ALA A 102 -13.66 9.88 -4.22
CA ALA A 102 -13.17 8.59 -4.69
C ALA A 102 -12.28 7.91 -3.65
N VAL A 103 -12.38 6.58 -3.57
CA VAL A 103 -11.43 5.72 -2.87
C VAL A 103 -10.28 5.34 -3.82
N LYS A 104 -9.05 5.46 -3.33
CA LYS A 104 -7.82 5.14 -4.08
C LYS A 104 -7.31 3.74 -3.74
N SER A 105 -7.21 3.47 -2.44
CA SER A 105 -6.74 2.20 -1.89
C SER A 105 -7.26 2.04 -0.46
N SER A 106 -7.14 0.84 0.09
CA SER A 106 -7.44 0.57 1.49
C SER A 106 -6.42 -0.40 2.07
N TYR A 107 -6.19 -0.33 3.38
CA TYR A 107 -5.12 -1.02 4.08
C TYR A 107 -5.65 -1.64 5.36
N TYR A 108 -5.28 -2.88 5.65
CA TYR A 108 -5.58 -3.47 6.94
C TYR A 108 -4.68 -2.89 8.03
N THR A 109 -5.28 -2.60 9.17
CA THR A 109 -4.61 -2.23 10.41
C THR A 109 -5.30 -2.98 11.53
N SER A 110 -4.65 -3.12 12.69
CA SER A 110 -5.30 -3.78 13.82
C SER A 110 -6.52 -3.01 14.33
N ALA A 111 -6.63 -1.71 14.02
CA ALA A 111 -7.77 -0.86 14.37
C ALA A 111 -8.97 -0.95 13.40
N GLY A 112 -8.81 -1.63 12.27
CA GLY A 112 -9.81 -1.71 11.19
C GLY A 112 -9.23 -1.41 9.81
N LEU A 113 -10.10 -1.09 8.86
CA LEU A 113 -9.72 -0.78 7.48
C LEU A 113 -9.40 0.71 7.34
N LEU A 114 -8.14 1.03 7.07
CA LEU A 114 -7.72 2.38 6.74
C LEU A 114 -7.94 2.65 5.26
N VAL A 115 -8.84 3.57 4.93
CA VAL A 115 -9.20 3.90 3.56
C VAL A 115 -8.49 5.19 3.15
N ARG A 116 -7.73 5.12 2.06
CA ARG A 116 -7.11 6.27 1.40
C ARG A 116 -8.03 6.77 0.29
N HIS A 117 -8.44 8.02 0.39
CA HIS A 117 -9.43 8.62 -0.52
C HIS A 117 -9.00 10.02 -0.96
N GLY A 118 -9.61 10.54 -2.03
CA GLY A 118 -9.25 11.84 -2.58
C GLY A 118 -10.06 12.26 -3.78
N ASN A 119 -9.47 13.10 -4.63
CA ASN A 119 -10.16 13.69 -5.79
C ASN A 119 -10.35 12.75 -6.99
N ASN A 120 -9.65 11.61 -7.01
CA ASN A 120 -9.72 10.57 -8.05
C ASN A 120 -9.40 9.20 -7.41
N ASN A 121 -9.67 8.12 -8.13
CA ASN A 121 -9.49 6.75 -7.67
C ASN A 121 -8.09 6.17 -7.97
N ALA A 122 -7.16 6.94 -8.53
CA ALA A 122 -5.80 6.49 -8.84
C ALA A 122 -4.85 6.67 -7.64
N SER A 123 -3.93 5.73 -7.42
CA SER A 123 -2.98 5.76 -6.29
C SER A 123 -1.85 6.79 -6.47
N ASP A 124 -1.55 7.13 -7.73
CA ASP A 124 -0.53 8.07 -8.21
C ASP A 124 -1.13 9.40 -8.73
N GLY A 125 -2.46 9.50 -8.80
CA GLY A 125 -3.14 10.72 -9.22
C GLY A 125 -3.03 11.83 -8.17
N GLY A 126 -2.34 12.92 -8.53
CA GLY A 126 -2.03 14.07 -7.67
C GLY A 126 -3.21 14.77 -6.97
N GLY A 127 -2.86 15.70 -6.07
CA GLY A 127 -3.77 16.37 -5.15
C GLY A 127 -3.86 15.70 -3.77
N PRO A 128 -4.55 16.35 -2.81
CA PRO A 128 -4.55 15.93 -1.42
C PRO A 128 -5.27 14.59 -1.23
N GLN A 129 -4.58 13.68 -0.56
CA GLN A 129 -4.99 12.34 -0.19
C GLN A 129 -5.32 12.35 1.30
N ARG A 130 -6.54 11.93 1.61
CA ARG A 130 -7.11 11.92 2.96
C ARG A 130 -7.32 10.47 3.40
N PHE A 131 -7.47 10.29 4.70
CA PHE A 131 -7.66 8.99 5.29
C PHE A 131 -8.90 8.95 6.20
N SER A 132 -9.58 7.81 6.17
CA SER A 132 -10.65 7.47 7.10
C SER A 132 -10.43 6.05 7.61
N LEU A 133 -10.59 5.83 8.91
CA LEU A 133 -10.59 4.50 9.52
C LEU A 133 -12.03 4.00 9.60
N VAL A 134 -12.30 2.85 8.98
CA VAL A 134 -13.54 2.09 9.20
C VAL A 134 -13.26 1.06 10.29
N THR A 135 -13.87 1.23 11.46
CA THR A 135 -13.70 0.32 12.58
C THR A 135 -14.42 -1.02 12.35
N PRO A 136 -14.08 -2.08 13.09
CA PRO A 136 -14.85 -3.33 13.22
C PRO A 136 -16.37 -3.16 13.34
N SER A 137 -16.82 -2.09 14.02
CA SER A 137 -18.23 -1.78 14.22
C SER A 137 -18.89 -1.02 13.05
N GLY A 138 -18.18 -0.81 11.95
CA GLY A 138 -18.65 -0.01 10.81
C GLY A 138 -18.60 1.50 11.01
N THR A 139 -18.02 1.99 12.11
CA THR A 139 -17.92 3.43 12.35
C THR A 139 -16.81 4.02 11.50
N VAL A 140 -17.13 5.05 10.73
CA VAL A 140 -16.13 5.81 9.95
C VAL A 140 -15.60 6.95 10.79
N ARG A 141 -14.29 6.98 10.98
CA ARG A 141 -13.56 8.04 11.68
C ARG A 141 -12.59 8.71 10.73
N HIS A 142 -12.65 10.03 10.65
CA HIS A 142 -11.63 10.79 9.95
C HIS A 142 -10.28 10.62 10.65
N VAL A 143 -9.21 10.52 9.86
CA VAL A 143 -7.82 10.55 10.30
C VAL A 143 -7.19 11.84 9.78
N SER A 144 -6.58 12.65 10.64
CA SER A 144 -6.11 14.00 10.35
C SER A 144 -4.95 14.08 9.35
N VAL A 145 -4.40 12.93 8.97
CA VAL A 145 -3.30 12.83 7.99
C VAL A 145 -3.79 13.26 6.61
N VAL A 146 -3.03 14.16 5.99
CA VAL A 146 -3.20 14.53 4.59
C VAL A 146 -1.84 14.41 3.90
N THR A 147 -1.76 13.56 2.89
CA THR A 147 -0.56 13.40 2.07
C THR A 147 -0.82 13.85 0.64
N GLU A 148 0.24 14.03 -0.15
CA GLU A 148 0.14 14.29 -1.58
C GLU A 148 1.25 13.49 -2.26
N GLU A 149 0.91 12.63 -3.22
CA GLU A 149 1.88 11.81 -3.96
C GLU A 149 2.85 11.02 -3.04
N SER A 150 2.39 10.58 -1.87
CA SER A 150 3.17 9.73 -0.96
C SER A 150 2.71 8.28 -1.05
N VAL A 151 3.64 7.34 -0.85
CA VAL A 151 3.36 5.90 -0.81
C VAL A 151 3.53 5.43 0.63
N PRO A 152 2.42 5.31 1.39
CA PRO A 152 2.49 4.92 2.79
C PRO A 152 2.68 3.42 2.97
N GLY A 153 3.12 3.04 4.18
CA GLY A 153 3.22 1.67 4.65
C GLY A 153 2.37 1.45 5.90
N VAL A 154 1.81 0.25 6.04
CA VAL A 154 1.09 -0.20 7.23
C VAL A 154 1.60 -1.57 7.65
N ASP A 155 1.33 -1.95 8.89
CA ASP A 155 1.44 -3.32 9.38
C ASP A 155 0.04 -3.77 9.85
N PRO A 156 -0.58 -4.81 9.27
CA PRO A 156 -1.91 -5.27 9.66
C PRO A 156 -2.03 -5.60 11.16
N ALA A 157 -0.94 -5.98 11.82
CA ALA A 157 -0.93 -6.28 13.26
C ALA A 157 -0.88 -5.02 14.14
N GLN A 158 -0.80 -3.82 13.55
CA GLN A 158 -0.63 -2.56 14.27
C GLN A 158 -1.62 -1.47 13.83
N PRO A 159 -1.91 -0.47 14.69
CA PRO A 159 -2.82 0.63 14.35
C PRO A 159 -2.07 1.81 13.71
N TYR A 160 -1.00 1.54 12.96
CA TYR A 160 -0.06 2.58 12.52
C TYR A 160 -0.04 2.75 11.01
N LEU A 161 0.01 4.01 10.59
CA LEU A 161 0.31 4.46 9.24
C LEU A 161 1.69 5.10 9.24
N ALA A 162 2.63 4.56 8.46
CA ALA A 162 3.93 5.17 8.21
C ALA A 162 3.96 5.84 6.85
N TYR A 163 4.55 7.03 6.77
CA TYR A 163 4.75 7.74 5.51
C TYR A 163 5.96 8.68 5.62
N THR A 164 6.33 9.30 4.50
CA THR A 164 7.44 10.26 4.45
C THR A 164 6.96 11.65 4.09
N GLU A 165 7.57 12.63 4.73
CA GLU A 165 7.52 14.04 4.36
C GLU A 165 8.93 14.52 4.00
N VAL A 166 9.04 15.45 3.06
CA VAL A 166 10.32 16.08 2.71
C VAL A 166 10.26 17.56 3.04
N THR A 167 11.01 17.96 4.06
CA THR A 167 11.07 19.34 4.55
C THR A 167 12.49 19.86 4.41
N ASP A 168 12.69 20.94 3.66
CA ASP A 168 14.00 21.54 3.40
C ASP A 168 15.08 20.54 2.94
N GLY A 169 14.67 19.56 2.12
CA GLY A 169 15.54 18.51 1.59
C GLY A 169 15.87 17.38 2.59
N THR A 170 15.29 17.41 3.79
CA THR A 170 15.40 16.31 4.76
C THR A 170 14.18 15.41 4.65
N VAL A 171 14.41 14.10 4.52
CA VAL A 171 13.34 13.10 4.60
C VAL A 171 13.00 12.87 6.06
N GLU A 172 11.73 13.05 6.43
CA GLU A 172 11.20 12.72 7.74
C GLU A 172 10.26 11.52 7.62
N VAL A 173 10.55 10.47 8.38
CA VAL A 173 9.63 9.33 8.55
C VAL A 173 8.64 9.69 9.65
N VAL A 174 7.36 9.70 9.30
CA VAL A 174 6.25 9.98 10.23
C VAL A 174 5.47 8.70 10.46
N VAL A 175 5.16 8.41 11.73
CA VAL A 175 4.28 7.31 12.13
C VAL A 175 3.08 7.89 12.87
N HIS A 176 1.88 7.60 12.37
CA HIS A 176 0.61 8.08 12.91
C HIS A 176 -0.22 6.90 13.42
N ASP A 177 -0.71 7.00 14.65
CA ASP A 177 -1.70 6.09 15.21
C ASP A 177 -3.08 6.46 14.66
N VAL A 178 -3.63 5.61 13.79
CA VAL A 178 -4.92 5.86 13.13
C VAL A 178 -6.10 5.61 14.07
N ALA A 179 -5.92 4.83 15.13
CA ALA A 179 -6.96 4.58 16.12
C ALA A 179 -7.13 5.78 17.07
N MET A 180 -6.02 6.41 17.47
CA MET A 180 -6.01 7.58 18.33
C MET A 180 -6.03 8.91 17.58
N ASP A 181 -5.83 8.85 16.26
CA ASP A 181 -5.63 10.01 15.38
C ASP A 181 -4.50 10.93 15.88
N LYS A 182 -3.29 10.36 16.03
CA LYS A 182 -2.15 11.07 16.62
C LYS A 182 -0.83 10.64 16.01
N GLU A 183 0.02 11.63 15.70
CA GLU A 183 1.43 11.40 15.40
C GLU A 183 2.15 10.83 16.64
N VAL A 184 2.75 9.65 16.50
CA VAL A 184 3.46 8.96 17.58
C VAL A 184 4.98 9.00 17.39
N ALA A 185 5.46 9.23 16.17
CA ALA A 185 6.88 9.44 15.90
C ALA A 185 7.12 10.28 14.66
N ARG A 186 8.21 11.03 14.69
CA ARG A 186 8.81 11.73 13.55
C ARG A 186 10.32 11.62 13.65
N VAL A 187 10.94 10.99 12.65
CA VAL A 187 12.37 10.71 12.66
C VAL A 187 12.98 11.26 11.38
N ALA A 188 13.87 12.24 11.54
CA ALA A 188 14.65 12.77 10.44
C ALA A 188 15.69 11.73 9.98
N MET A 189 15.77 11.52 8.68
CA MET A 189 16.67 10.58 8.05
C MET A 189 17.55 11.29 7.00
N PRO A 190 18.87 11.10 7.03
CA PRO A 190 19.72 11.57 5.95
C PRO A 190 19.49 10.75 4.68
N GLY A 191 19.38 11.40 3.53
CA GLY A 191 19.35 10.71 2.25
C GLY A 191 18.72 11.55 1.15
N ASP A 192 19.07 11.18 -0.07
CA ASP A 192 18.44 11.68 -1.28
C ASP A 192 17.41 10.66 -1.77
N PHE A 193 16.32 11.16 -2.33
CA PHE A 193 15.31 10.39 -3.05
C PHE A 193 15.13 11.08 -4.41
N THR A 194 15.67 10.47 -5.47
CA THR A 194 15.76 11.10 -6.80
C THR A 194 14.93 10.43 -7.89
N TRP A 195 14.22 9.35 -7.56
CA TRP A 195 13.40 8.57 -8.50
C TRP A 195 11.92 8.56 -8.08
N GLY A 196 11.06 7.82 -8.79
CA GLY A 196 9.68 7.53 -8.37
C GLY A 196 8.64 8.66 -8.58
N GLY A 197 9.06 9.93 -8.62
CA GLY A 197 8.17 11.06 -8.87
C GLY A 197 7.20 11.40 -7.73
N TRP A 198 7.37 10.77 -6.57
CA TRP A 198 6.59 11.00 -5.36
C TRP A 198 7.10 12.19 -4.55
N SER A 199 6.29 12.71 -3.62
CA SER A 199 6.66 13.82 -2.73
C SER A 199 7.79 13.44 -1.75
N GLY A 200 7.98 12.14 -1.52
CA GLY A 200 8.98 11.56 -0.65
C GLY A 200 9.14 10.07 -0.95
N PRO A 201 10.18 9.43 -0.39
CA PRO A 201 10.46 8.02 -0.66
C PRO A 201 9.35 7.10 -0.15
N PRO A 202 9.03 6.02 -0.89
CA PRO A 202 8.03 5.04 -0.46
C PRO A 202 8.48 4.30 0.79
N VAL A 203 7.54 3.88 1.63
CA VAL A 203 7.84 3.14 2.86
C VAL A 203 7.02 1.86 3.02
N ALA A 204 7.60 0.89 3.72
CA ALA A 204 6.90 -0.25 4.29
C ALA A 204 7.08 -0.26 5.81
N LEU A 205 6.08 -0.70 6.56
CA LEU A 205 6.12 -0.80 8.02
C LEU A 205 6.06 -2.27 8.43
N SER A 206 6.92 -2.68 9.36
CA SER A 206 6.79 -3.97 10.02
C SER A 206 7.30 -3.88 11.46
N GLY A 207 6.41 -4.11 12.41
CA GLY A 207 6.68 -3.90 13.83
C GLY A 207 7.19 -2.49 14.14
N ASP A 208 8.32 -2.40 14.81
CA ASP A 208 8.92 -1.11 15.17
C ASP A 208 9.83 -0.51 14.08
N THR A 209 9.92 -1.14 12.89
CA THR A 209 10.83 -0.72 11.81
C THR A 209 10.06 -0.21 10.59
N VAL A 210 10.39 1.01 10.16
CA VAL A 210 10.02 1.54 8.84
C VAL A 210 11.17 1.31 7.87
N TYR A 211 10.87 0.67 6.74
CA TYR A 211 11.78 0.46 5.62
C TYR A 211 11.52 1.56 4.59
N VAL A 212 12.53 2.38 4.31
CA VAL A 212 12.41 3.54 3.42
C VAL A 212 13.22 3.29 2.15
N GLY A 213 12.54 3.40 1.01
CA GLY A 213 13.18 3.28 -0.30
C GLY A 213 14.16 4.43 -0.54
N SER A 214 15.38 4.13 -1.01
CA SER A 214 16.35 5.15 -1.42
C SER A 214 17.12 4.71 -2.66
N ASP A 215 17.89 5.62 -3.26
CA ASP A 215 18.55 5.47 -4.58
C ASP A 215 19.56 4.31 -4.69
N GLY A 216 19.93 3.66 -3.59
CA GLY A 216 20.89 2.55 -3.63
C GLY A 216 20.80 1.53 -2.50
N VAL A 217 20.15 1.84 -1.38
CA VAL A 217 19.96 0.92 -0.25
C VAL A 217 18.54 1.08 0.29
N THR A 218 18.04 0.07 1.01
CA THR A 218 16.87 0.31 1.86
C THR A 218 17.35 0.85 3.20
N ARG A 219 16.84 2.01 3.59
CA ARG A 219 17.09 2.57 4.93
C ARG A 219 16.13 1.92 5.92
N THR A 220 16.60 1.70 7.14
CA THR A 220 15.75 1.24 8.24
C THR A 220 15.63 2.33 9.29
N VAL A 221 14.42 2.56 9.79
CA VAL A 221 14.16 3.51 10.86
C VAL A 221 13.40 2.77 11.96
N ASP A 222 14.05 2.58 13.10
CA ASP A 222 13.35 2.22 14.33
C ASP A 222 12.64 3.48 14.82
N TRP A 223 11.32 3.51 14.62
CA TRP A 223 10.54 4.72 14.86
C TRP A 223 10.31 4.99 16.35
N ARG A 224 10.49 3.97 17.22
CA ARG A 224 10.40 4.15 18.68
C ARG A 224 11.67 4.75 19.26
N THR A 225 12.83 4.31 18.78
CA THR A 225 14.13 4.77 19.30
C THR A 225 14.73 5.91 18.49
N GLY A 226 14.22 6.16 17.28
CA GLY A 226 14.77 7.13 16.32
C GLY A 226 16.06 6.65 15.65
N LYS A 227 16.45 5.38 15.83
CA LYS A 227 17.68 4.84 15.26
C LYS A 227 17.51 4.60 13.76
N VAL A 228 18.38 5.22 12.97
CA VAL A 228 18.47 5.04 11.52
C VAL A 228 19.59 4.07 11.17
N GLY A 229 19.33 3.16 10.23
CA GLY A 229 20.28 2.19 9.70
C GLY A 229 20.05 1.89 8.21
N THR A 230 20.61 0.78 7.77
CA THR A 230 20.46 0.24 6.41
C THR A 230 20.26 -1.27 6.49
N THR A 231 19.66 -1.85 5.46
CA THR A 231 19.58 -3.29 5.26
C THR A 231 19.84 -3.65 3.80
N ASP A 232 20.53 -4.77 3.58
CA ASP A 232 20.72 -5.37 2.26
C ASP A 232 19.73 -6.51 1.99
N VAL A 233 18.90 -6.87 2.99
CA VAL A 233 17.88 -7.93 2.86
C VAL A 233 16.69 -7.45 2.04
N VAL A 234 16.27 -6.21 2.26
CA VAL A 234 15.24 -5.54 1.46
C VAL A 234 15.95 -4.77 0.36
N THR A 235 15.75 -5.16 -0.89
CA THR A 235 16.42 -4.56 -2.05
C THR A 235 16.12 -3.06 -2.16
N GLY A 236 17.10 -2.25 -2.56
CA GLY A 236 16.90 -0.82 -2.82
C GLY A 236 15.82 -0.59 -3.89
N GLY A 237 15.15 0.57 -3.82
CA GLY A 237 13.97 0.88 -4.63
C GLY A 237 12.69 0.90 -3.79
N TYR A 238 11.60 0.33 -4.33
CA TYR A 238 10.31 0.29 -3.66
C TYR A 238 10.31 -0.81 -2.58
N PRO A 239 10.24 -0.47 -1.27
CA PRO A 239 10.29 -1.47 -0.21
C PRO A 239 8.96 -2.23 -0.14
N VAL A 240 9.04 -3.57 -0.15
CA VAL A 240 7.89 -4.45 0.06
C VAL A 240 8.17 -5.35 1.25
N VAL A 241 7.59 -5.01 2.41
CA VAL A 241 7.68 -5.81 3.63
C VAL A 241 6.27 -6.09 4.13
N GLN A 242 5.97 -7.36 4.37
CA GLN A 242 4.67 -7.84 4.86
C GLN A 242 4.91 -8.90 5.94
N GLY A 243 4.36 -8.69 7.14
CA GLY A 243 4.55 -9.55 8.32
C GLY A 243 6.00 -10.03 8.56
N GLY A 244 6.96 -9.10 8.54
CA GLY A 244 8.38 -9.41 8.79
C GLY A 244 9.08 -10.14 7.64
N ARG A 245 8.50 -10.17 6.44
CA ARG A 245 9.07 -10.86 5.28
C ARG A 245 9.12 -9.94 4.06
N THR A 246 10.08 -10.18 3.18
CA THR A 246 10.22 -9.50 1.89
C THR A 246 10.38 -10.52 0.78
N VAL A 247 10.03 -10.13 -0.45
CA VAL A 247 10.37 -10.91 -1.65
C VAL A 247 11.67 -10.35 -2.24
N GLY A 248 12.59 -11.24 -2.54
CA GLY A 248 13.81 -10.98 -3.29
C GLY A 248 13.92 -11.90 -4.50
N ARG A 249 15.10 -11.90 -5.11
CA ARG A 249 15.38 -12.72 -6.29
C ARG A 249 16.72 -13.43 -6.16
N ASP A 250 16.72 -14.72 -6.50
CA ASP A 250 17.94 -15.53 -6.62
C ASP A 250 17.92 -16.29 -7.96
N GLY A 251 18.58 -15.70 -8.96
CA GLY A 251 18.55 -16.19 -10.34
C GLY A 251 17.13 -16.23 -10.92
N ASP A 252 16.70 -17.44 -11.29
CA ASP A 252 15.36 -17.74 -11.82
C ASP A 252 14.31 -18.00 -10.72
N ASN A 253 14.67 -17.83 -9.45
CA ASN A 253 13.76 -18.01 -8.32
C ASN A 253 13.32 -16.66 -7.74
N ALA A 254 12.05 -16.58 -7.36
CA ALA A 254 11.59 -15.63 -6.35
C ALA A 254 11.89 -16.25 -4.98
N VAL A 255 12.47 -15.48 -4.07
CA VAL A 255 12.78 -15.93 -2.71
C VAL A 255 12.03 -15.09 -1.69
N VAL A 256 11.46 -15.73 -0.68
CA VAL A 256 10.90 -15.04 0.49
C VAL A 256 11.94 -15.07 1.59
N LEU A 257 12.28 -13.91 2.11
CA LEU A 257 13.33 -13.70 3.10
C LEU A 257 12.72 -13.18 4.41
N ASP A 258 13.20 -13.68 5.53
CA ASP A 258 13.01 -13.06 6.84
C ASP A 258 13.81 -11.75 6.90
N VAL A 259 13.14 -10.62 7.14
CA VAL A 259 13.79 -9.30 7.06
C VAL A 259 14.78 -9.04 8.20
N ALA A 260 14.63 -9.73 9.34
CA ALA A 260 15.47 -9.53 10.52
C ALA A 260 16.81 -10.28 10.39
N THR A 261 16.80 -11.46 9.80
CA THR A 261 17.94 -12.37 9.72
C THR A 261 18.53 -12.50 8.32
N GLY A 262 17.78 -12.14 7.28
CA GLY A 262 18.14 -12.39 5.88
C GLY A 262 18.02 -13.87 5.46
N LYS A 263 17.43 -14.72 6.30
CA LYS A 263 17.26 -16.14 6.00
C LYS A 263 16.20 -16.34 4.91
N THR A 264 16.53 -17.13 3.89
CA THR A 264 15.54 -17.63 2.93
C THR A 264 14.58 -18.61 3.61
N LEU A 265 13.30 -18.28 3.56
CA LEU A 265 12.19 -19.09 4.08
C LEU A 265 11.58 -19.95 2.97
N LEU A 266 11.42 -19.37 1.77
CA LEU A 266 10.83 -20.04 0.61
C LEU A 266 11.59 -19.64 -0.66
N ALA A 267 11.72 -20.57 -1.60
CA ALA A 267 12.24 -20.32 -2.95
C ALA A 267 11.30 -20.95 -3.99
N ILE A 268 10.82 -20.14 -4.93
CA ILE A 268 9.83 -20.56 -5.94
C ILE A 268 10.46 -20.37 -7.32
N PRO A 269 10.48 -21.40 -8.19
CA PRO A 269 10.94 -21.25 -9.56
C PRO A 269 9.93 -20.44 -10.37
N VAL A 270 10.32 -19.23 -10.77
CA VAL A 270 9.45 -18.30 -11.52
C VAL A 270 10.01 -17.95 -12.90
N GLY A 271 11.28 -18.27 -13.16
CA GLY A 271 12.01 -17.91 -14.38
C GLY A 271 12.29 -16.41 -14.48
N GLN A 272 12.91 -15.99 -15.58
CA GLN A 272 13.43 -14.62 -15.76
C GLN A 272 12.44 -13.47 -15.49
N TYR A 273 11.14 -13.63 -15.71
CA TYR A 273 10.17 -12.53 -15.60
C TYR A 273 9.07 -12.76 -14.57
N GLY A 274 9.04 -13.92 -13.92
CA GLY A 274 8.06 -14.15 -12.87
C GLY A 274 8.45 -13.45 -11.57
N TYR A 275 7.44 -13.12 -10.77
CA TYR A 275 7.59 -12.46 -9.47
C TYR A 275 6.62 -13.10 -8.47
N ALA A 276 6.92 -12.96 -7.18
CA ALA A 276 6.03 -13.35 -6.10
C ALA A 276 5.50 -12.11 -5.38
N LYS A 277 4.28 -12.19 -4.85
CA LYS A 277 3.68 -11.18 -3.97
C LYS A 277 3.30 -11.82 -2.65
N LEU A 278 3.49 -11.12 -1.54
CA LEU A 278 3.12 -11.63 -0.22
C LEU A 278 1.66 -11.27 0.11
N SER A 279 1.03 -12.16 0.88
CA SER A 279 -0.15 -11.84 1.71
C SER A 279 0.19 -10.73 2.72
N PRO A 280 -0.80 -9.99 3.25
CA PRO A 280 -0.58 -8.88 4.17
C PRO A 280 0.26 -9.24 5.40
N ASP A 281 0.12 -10.47 5.91
CA ASP A 281 0.86 -10.96 7.07
C ASP A 281 2.12 -11.78 6.70
N GLY A 282 2.40 -11.91 5.40
CA GLY A 282 3.54 -12.63 4.86
C GLY A 282 3.50 -14.15 4.99
N ARG A 283 2.43 -14.78 5.51
CA ARG A 283 2.34 -16.25 5.64
C ARG A 283 2.26 -16.98 4.30
N PHE A 284 1.76 -16.30 3.28
CA PHE A 284 1.59 -16.82 1.92
C PHE A 284 2.26 -15.95 0.86
N ALA A 285 2.67 -16.58 -0.23
CA ALA A 285 3.18 -15.94 -1.45
C ALA A 285 2.39 -16.38 -2.69
N THR A 286 1.99 -15.44 -3.55
CA THR A 286 1.33 -15.74 -4.84
C THR A 286 2.29 -15.63 -6.01
N VAL A 287 2.19 -16.54 -6.98
CA VAL A 287 2.91 -16.46 -8.25
C VAL A 287 1.94 -16.73 -9.41
N ASP A 288 1.83 -15.78 -10.33
CA ASP A 288 1.04 -15.93 -11.56
C ASP A 288 1.71 -16.93 -12.52
N ALA A 289 0.91 -17.83 -13.09
CA ALA A 289 1.37 -18.74 -14.11
C ALA A 289 1.68 -17.99 -15.42
N LYS A 290 2.67 -18.49 -16.17
CA LYS A 290 3.14 -17.85 -17.41
C LYS A 290 2.08 -17.79 -18.51
N ASP A 291 1.09 -18.67 -18.48
CA ASP A 291 -0.01 -18.69 -19.45
C ASP A 291 -1.08 -17.63 -19.13
N GLY A 292 -0.99 -16.97 -17.97
CA GLY A 292 -1.92 -15.95 -17.53
C GLY A 292 -3.31 -16.48 -17.21
N LYS A 293 -3.46 -17.77 -16.90
CA LYS A 293 -4.77 -18.39 -16.66
C LYS A 293 -5.00 -18.83 -15.23
N SER A 294 -3.94 -18.90 -14.44
CA SER A 294 -3.98 -19.31 -13.04
C SER A 294 -2.86 -18.64 -12.26
N PHE A 295 -2.95 -18.71 -10.94
CA PHE A 295 -1.84 -18.41 -10.06
C PHE A 295 -1.79 -19.44 -8.93
N THR A 296 -0.61 -19.61 -8.34
CA THR A 296 -0.38 -20.52 -7.23
C THR A 296 -0.10 -19.73 -5.97
N VAL A 297 -0.75 -20.12 -4.88
CA VAL A 297 -0.44 -19.69 -3.51
C VAL A 297 0.49 -20.71 -2.88
N TYR A 298 1.58 -20.24 -2.29
CA TYR A 298 2.55 -21.01 -1.54
C TYR A 298 2.49 -20.59 -0.07
N GLY A 299 2.45 -21.56 0.85
CA GLY A 299 2.76 -21.31 2.25
C GLY A 299 4.24 -21.01 2.41
N VAL A 300 4.59 -19.97 3.17
CA VAL A 300 6.00 -19.59 3.38
C VAL A 300 6.67 -20.50 4.39
N ASP A 301 5.97 -20.83 5.48
CA ASP A 301 6.47 -21.70 6.55
C ASP A 301 5.83 -23.09 6.53
N SER A 302 5.05 -23.40 5.49
CA SER A 302 4.35 -24.67 5.31
C SER A 302 4.53 -25.19 3.89
N ASP A 303 4.54 -26.51 3.72
CA ASP A 303 4.58 -27.16 2.40
C ASP A 303 3.23 -27.12 1.67
N THR A 304 2.33 -26.19 2.04
CA THR A 304 1.00 -26.06 1.46
C THR A 304 1.06 -25.28 0.15
N THR A 305 0.37 -25.78 -0.87
CA THR A 305 0.18 -25.05 -2.12
C THR A 305 -1.25 -25.21 -2.61
N ALA A 306 -1.81 -24.16 -3.19
CA ALA A 306 -3.13 -24.17 -3.80
C ALA A 306 -3.10 -23.35 -5.10
N THR A 307 -3.81 -23.81 -6.13
CA THR A 307 -3.88 -23.14 -7.43
C THR A 307 -5.28 -22.59 -7.65
N PHE A 308 -5.35 -21.37 -8.15
CA PHE A 308 -6.61 -20.66 -8.41
C PHE A 308 -6.65 -20.19 -9.86
N ASP A 309 -7.87 -20.08 -10.39
CA ASP A 309 -8.11 -19.58 -11.74
C ASP A 309 -7.90 -18.06 -11.81
N GLY A 310 -7.48 -17.57 -12.98
CA GLY A 310 -7.25 -16.15 -13.24
C GLY A 310 -5.88 -15.63 -12.80
N TYR A 311 -5.82 -14.34 -12.48
CA TYR A 311 -4.61 -13.67 -12.03
C TYR A 311 -4.69 -13.29 -10.55
N SER A 312 -3.56 -13.32 -9.87
CA SER A 312 -3.43 -12.97 -8.44
C SER A 312 -3.99 -11.59 -8.11
N PHE A 313 -3.86 -10.60 -9.01
CA PHE A 313 -4.39 -9.25 -8.80
C PHE A 313 -5.92 -9.17 -8.81
N GLY A 314 -6.61 -10.18 -9.36
CA GLY A 314 -8.08 -10.29 -9.31
C GLY A 314 -8.61 -10.74 -7.94
N TYR A 315 -7.70 -11.04 -6.99
CA TYR A 315 -8.02 -11.54 -5.66
C TYR A 315 -7.45 -10.62 -4.58
N GLY A 316 -8.28 -10.32 -3.58
CA GLY A 316 -7.88 -9.66 -2.35
C GLY A 316 -7.56 -10.69 -1.28
N TRP A 317 -6.90 -10.24 -0.22
CA TRP A 317 -6.72 -11.03 0.99
C TRP A 317 -7.73 -10.57 2.04
N THR A 318 -8.36 -11.51 2.74
CA THR A 318 -9.08 -11.22 3.98
C THR A 318 -8.06 -10.97 5.10
N PRO A 319 -8.45 -10.34 6.23
CA PRO A 319 -7.56 -10.22 7.38
C PRO A 319 -7.12 -11.56 7.98
N GLY A 320 -7.94 -12.61 7.83
CA GLY A 320 -7.63 -13.97 8.26
C GLY A 320 -6.80 -14.79 7.25
N ASP A 321 -6.30 -14.14 6.20
CA ASP A 321 -5.43 -14.70 5.15
C ASP A 321 -6.05 -15.77 4.25
N ASP A 322 -7.38 -15.76 4.12
CA ASP A 322 -8.04 -16.36 2.96
C ASP A 322 -8.03 -15.38 1.77
N LEU A 323 -8.03 -15.91 0.56
CA LEU A 323 -8.25 -15.12 -0.65
C LEU A 323 -9.74 -14.81 -0.80
N PHE A 324 -10.07 -13.70 -1.46
CA PHE A 324 -11.43 -13.46 -1.91
C PHE A 324 -11.47 -12.71 -3.23
N THR A 325 -12.58 -12.81 -3.93
CA THR A 325 -12.89 -12.00 -5.12
C THR A 325 -14.37 -11.65 -5.14
N VAL A 326 -14.75 -10.66 -5.94
CA VAL A 326 -16.16 -10.32 -6.18
C VAL A 326 -16.54 -10.79 -7.57
N SER A 327 -17.38 -11.83 -7.65
CA SER A 327 -17.80 -12.47 -8.90
C SER A 327 -19.31 -12.46 -9.01
N LYS A 328 -19.84 -11.95 -10.13
CA LYS A 328 -21.29 -11.94 -10.43
C LYS A 328 -22.16 -11.41 -9.28
N HIS A 329 -21.72 -10.34 -8.61
CA HIS A 329 -22.36 -9.72 -7.44
C HIS A 329 -22.25 -10.49 -6.12
N HIS A 330 -21.40 -11.50 -6.03
CA HIS A 330 -21.17 -12.24 -4.79
C HIS A 330 -19.71 -12.17 -4.39
N VAL A 331 -19.45 -12.18 -3.08
CA VAL A 331 -18.11 -12.45 -2.56
C VAL A 331 -17.87 -13.95 -2.66
N VAL A 332 -16.74 -14.33 -3.25
CA VAL A 332 -16.22 -15.69 -3.26
C VAL A 332 -14.97 -15.69 -2.42
N THR A 333 -14.99 -16.42 -1.31
CA THR A 333 -13.84 -16.59 -0.41
C THR A 333 -13.22 -17.95 -0.66
N CYS A 334 -11.90 -18.00 -0.76
CA CYS A 334 -11.11 -19.16 -1.13
C CYS A 334 -10.02 -19.39 -0.10
N SER A 335 -9.97 -20.60 0.45
CA SER A 335 -8.95 -20.98 1.42
C SER A 335 -7.58 -21.04 0.76
N ALA A 336 -6.64 -20.22 1.24
CA ALA A 336 -5.29 -20.15 0.71
C ALA A 336 -4.49 -21.46 0.86
N THR A 337 -4.91 -22.34 1.79
CA THR A 337 -4.23 -23.60 2.10
C THR A 337 -4.81 -24.81 1.36
N SER A 338 -6.14 -24.91 1.27
CA SER A 338 -6.83 -26.05 0.65
C SER A 338 -7.18 -25.83 -0.82
N GLY A 339 -7.35 -24.56 -1.24
CA GLY A 339 -7.88 -24.21 -2.56
C GLY A 339 -9.42 -24.22 -2.63
N ASP A 340 -10.11 -24.62 -1.57
CA ASP A 340 -11.56 -24.68 -1.56
C ASP A 340 -12.17 -23.27 -1.53
N CYS A 341 -13.16 -23.03 -2.40
CA CYS A 341 -13.86 -21.75 -2.50
C CYS A 341 -15.33 -21.88 -2.13
N VAL A 342 -15.83 -20.90 -1.39
CA VAL A 342 -17.23 -20.76 -0.99
C VAL A 342 -17.76 -19.44 -1.53
N THR A 343 -18.93 -19.49 -2.18
CA THR A 343 -19.64 -18.28 -2.61
C THR A 343 -20.58 -17.86 -1.48
N GLY A 344 -20.49 -16.60 -1.05
CA GLY A 344 -21.40 -16.04 -0.07
C GLY A 344 -22.79 -15.83 -0.64
N ASP A 345 -23.82 -16.04 0.20
CA ASP A 345 -25.21 -15.88 -0.20
C ASP A 345 -25.63 -14.42 -0.40
N GLN A 346 -24.86 -13.48 0.17
CA GLN A 346 -25.14 -12.06 0.09
C GLN A 346 -24.91 -11.54 -1.34
N VAL A 347 -25.94 -10.86 -1.86
CA VAL A 347 -25.85 -10.12 -3.13
C VAL A 347 -25.32 -8.72 -2.84
N ILE A 348 -24.19 -8.38 -3.43
CA ILE A 348 -23.62 -7.04 -3.39
C ILE A 348 -24.50 -6.11 -4.23
N PRO A 349 -25.11 -5.08 -3.61
CA PRO A 349 -25.99 -4.15 -4.30
C PRO A 349 -25.31 -3.50 -5.51
N SER A 350 -26.07 -3.28 -6.58
CA SER A 350 -25.63 -2.50 -7.73
C SER A 350 -25.70 -0.98 -7.48
N GLU A 351 -26.38 -0.55 -6.41
CA GLU A 351 -26.49 0.84 -5.99
C GLU A 351 -25.19 1.29 -5.32
N GLY A 352 -24.54 2.33 -5.86
CA GLY A 352 -23.21 2.79 -5.43
C GLY A 352 -22.23 3.13 -6.56
N GLY A 353 -22.61 2.94 -7.82
CA GLY A 353 -21.83 3.45 -8.97
C GLY A 353 -21.31 2.38 -9.93
N GLY A 354 -21.50 1.09 -9.65
CA GLY A 354 -21.41 0.04 -10.66
C GLY A 354 -20.49 -1.12 -10.27
N VAL A 355 -20.83 -2.28 -10.83
CA VAL A 355 -19.90 -3.41 -10.95
C VAL A 355 -19.09 -3.25 -12.24
N ALA A 356 -18.80 -1.99 -12.61
CA ALA A 356 -17.78 -1.73 -13.60
C ALA A 356 -16.45 -2.14 -12.93
N PRO A 357 -15.62 -2.97 -13.60
CA PRO A 357 -14.34 -3.42 -13.04
C PRO A 357 -13.47 -2.28 -12.49
N ASP A 358 -13.67 -1.06 -13.01
CA ASP A 358 -12.88 0.13 -12.72
C ASP A 358 -13.16 0.74 -11.33
N ASP A 359 -14.30 0.42 -10.70
CA ASP A 359 -14.70 0.97 -9.39
C ASP A 359 -14.45 0.02 -8.21
N LEU A 360 -14.16 -1.25 -8.48
CA LEU A 360 -13.82 -2.25 -7.47
C LEU A 360 -12.37 -2.08 -7.01
N ARG A 361 -12.18 -1.84 -5.71
CA ARG A 361 -10.86 -1.90 -5.07
C ARG A 361 -10.86 -2.95 -3.97
N LEU A 362 -9.95 -3.90 -4.09
CA LEU A 362 -9.68 -4.94 -3.11
C LEU A 362 -8.75 -4.38 -2.04
N ALA A 363 -8.97 -4.74 -0.78
CA ALA A 363 -8.14 -4.27 0.31
C ALA A 363 -6.67 -4.73 0.15
N ASN A 364 -5.76 -3.87 0.62
CA ASN A 364 -4.31 -4.04 0.57
C ASN A 364 -3.73 -4.17 -0.86
N GLN A 365 -4.41 -3.61 -1.86
CA GLN A 365 -3.90 -3.49 -3.22
C GLN A 365 -3.66 -2.03 -3.63
N THR A 366 -2.68 -1.85 -4.52
CA THR A 366 -2.35 -0.57 -5.15
C THR A 366 -2.90 -0.53 -6.57
N TYR A 367 -3.48 0.62 -6.96
CA TYR A 367 -4.09 0.85 -8.26
C TYR A 367 -3.51 2.10 -8.92
N GLU A 368 -2.61 1.92 -9.88
CA GLU A 368 -1.93 3.01 -10.60
C GLU A 368 -2.74 3.47 -11.83
N SER A 369 -2.43 4.67 -12.37
CA SER A 369 -3.12 5.28 -13.52
C SER A 369 -2.53 4.96 -14.89
#